data_AF-A0A517W013-F1
#
_entry.id   AF-A0A517W013-F1
#
_cell.length_a   1.000
_cell.length_b   1.000
_cell.length_c   1.000
_cell.angle_alpha   90.00
_cell.angle_beta   90.00
_cell.angle_gamma   90.00
#
_symmetry.space_group_name_H-M   'P 1'
#
loop_
_entity.id
_entity.type
_entity.pdbx_description
1 polymer ?
#
loop_
_entity_poly.entity_id
_entity_poly.type
_entity_poly.pdbx_seq_one_letter_code
_entity_poly.pdbx_strand_id
1 'polypeptide(L)'
;MSVRALLITFFLIILCGCTGRTGEDRKPVYKVSGTVSLSGAPVAGASVTFISTEKQPVAYGRTNGTGVYELMTYSPGDGAAAGRYSVLVTKYLGDATESSGVDAAHGADPTKNYDSNSGHDARATQKTKNAIPAKYAKVDTTPLSVMVEAGGDNKFDLEIK
;
A
#
# COMPACT_ATOMS: atom_id res chain seq x y z
N MET A 1 2.17 41.80 49.91
CA MET A 1 3.32 40.99 49.43
C MET A 1 2.84 39.59 49.05
N SER A 2 2.49 39.47 47.77
CA SER A 2 2.95 38.42 46.84
C SER A 2 3.10 36.98 47.33
N VAL A 3 1.99 36.26 47.57
CA VAL A 3 2.02 34.78 47.58
C VAL A 3 0.88 34.16 46.75
N ARG A 4 -0.03 34.97 46.20
CA ARG A 4 -1.18 34.50 45.39
C ARG A 4 -0.85 34.19 43.92
N ALA A 5 0.42 34.25 43.52
CA ALA A 5 0.83 34.19 42.11
C ALA A 5 1.91 33.13 41.80
N LEU A 6 2.17 32.17 42.70
CA LEU A 6 3.23 31.16 42.49
C LEU A 6 2.72 29.70 42.49
N LEU A 7 1.41 29.47 42.64
CA LEU A 7 0.82 28.12 42.71
C LEU A 7 -0.10 27.79 41.52
N ILE A 8 0.04 28.52 40.40
CA ILE A 8 -0.69 28.29 39.13
C ILE A 8 0.31 28.13 37.97
N THR A 9 1.49 27.56 38.24
CA THR A 9 2.53 27.27 37.23
C THR A 9 3.08 25.85 37.38
N PHE A 10 2.27 24.93 37.92
CA PHE A 10 2.62 23.51 38.06
C PHE A 10 1.47 22.62 37.56
N PHE A 11 0.86 23.02 36.43
CA PHE A 11 -0.19 22.26 35.76
C PHE A 11 -0.08 22.44 34.24
N LEU A 12 1.12 22.25 33.65
CA LEU A 12 1.26 22.38 32.20
C LEU A 12 2.44 21.65 31.53
N ILE A 13 3.08 20.65 32.13
CA ILE A 13 4.23 20.00 31.46
C ILE A 13 4.37 18.50 31.78
N ILE A 14 3.34 17.67 31.55
CA ILE A 14 3.55 16.19 31.48
C ILE A 14 2.60 15.52 30.47
N LEU A 15 2.52 16.02 29.22
CA LEU A 15 1.69 15.37 28.18
C LEU A 15 2.31 15.23 26.78
N CYS A 16 3.61 15.48 26.59
CA CYS A 16 4.28 15.17 25.31
C CYS A 16 5.50 14.26 25.52
N GLY A 17 5.21 13.00 25.90
CA GLY A 17 6.21 11.95 26.07
C GLY A 17 5.90 10.70 25.23
N CYS A 18 5.50 10.87 23.97
CA CYS A 18 5.51 9.79 22.96
C CYS A 18 6.65 10.04 21.96
N THR A 19 7.89 10.06 22.43
CA THR A 19 9.06 9.98 21.53
C THR A 19 9.28 8.51 21.17
N GLY A 20 8.40 7.99 20.32
CA GLY A 20 8.65 6.77 19.55
C GLY A 20 9.76 7.05 18.56
N ARG A 21 11.00 6.87 19.01
CA ARG A 21 12.18 6.89 18.15
C ARG A 21 12.16 5.62 17.31
N THR A 22 11.62 5.70 16.09
CA THR A 22 11.59 4.59 15.13
C THR A 22 12.14 5.03 13.79
N GLY A 23 13.41 4.69 13.54
CA GLY A 23 14.03 4.64 12.21
C GLY A 23 14.38 6.00 11.59
N GLU A 24 15.66 6.35 11.62
CA GLU A 24 16.25 7.62 11.19
C GLU A 24 16.15 7.93 9.66
N ASP A 25 15.32 7.21 8.88
CA ASP A 25 15.17 7.40 7.42
C ASP A 25 13.75 7.24 6.87
N ARG A 26 12.72 7.10 7.72
CA ARG A 26 11.33 6.97 7.22
C ARG A 26 10.75 8.33 6.87
N LYS A 27 10.38 8.52 5.60
CA LYS A 27 9.62 9.69 5.17
C LYS A 27 8.21 9.69 5.78
N PRO A 28 7.67 10.87 6.15
CA PRO A 28 6.29 10.97 6.63
C PRO A 28 5.32 10.53 5.55
N VAL A 29 4.32 9.76 5.96
CA VAL A 29 3.25 9.23 5.11
C VAL A 29 1.92 9.82 5.51
N TYR A 30 1.06 10.01 4.52
CA TYR A 30 -0.26 10.61 4.66
C TYR A 30 -1.28 9.60 4.17
N LYS A 31 -2.41 9.48 4.88
CA LYS A 31 -3.53 8.60 4.53
C LYS A 31 -3.89 8.78 3.06
N VAL A 32 -3.97 7.68 2.32
CA VAL A 32 -4.44 7.67 0.94
C VAL A 32 -5.54 6.62 0.81
N SER A 33 -6.66 7.04 0.24
CA SER A 33 -7.79 6.16 -0.03
C SER A 33 -8.43 6.48 -1.37
N GLY A 34 -9.37 5.66 -1.82
CA GLY A 34 -10.08 5.91 -3.06
C GLY A 34 -10.91 4.73 -3.50
N THR A 35 -11.47 4.82 -4.69
CA THR A 35 -12.20 3.73 -5.33
C THR A 35 -11.59 3.37 -6.68
N VAL A 36 -11.72 2.13 -7.11
CA VAL A 36 -11.43 1.72 -8.48
C VAL A 36 -12.72 1.27 -9.13
N SER A 37 -13.01 1.84 -10.30
CA SER A 37 -14.12 1.43 -11.14
C SER A 37 -13.65 1.11 -12.57
N LEU A 38 -14.33 0.20 -13.24
CA LEU A 38 -14.12 -0.16 -14.65
C LEU A 38 -15.45 0.04 -15.36
N SER A 39 -15.49 1.00 -16.30
CA SER A 39 -16.71 1.33 -17.04
C SER A 39 -17.94 1.59 -16.14
N GLY A 40 -17.71 2.23 -14.98
CA GLY A 40 -18.77 2.55 -14.00
C GLY A 40 -19.06 1.45 -12.97
N ALA A 41 -18.51 0.24 -13.12
CA ALA A 41 -18.69 -0.84 -12.14
C ALA A 41 -17.51 -0.87 -11.14
N PRO A 42 -17.74 -1.04 -9.83
CA PRO A 42 -16.66 -1.15 -8.85
C PRO A 42 -15.81 -2.40 -9.11
N VAL A 43 -14.49 -2.25 -9.02
CA VAL A 43 -13.56 -3.35 -9.24
C VAL A 43 -13.09 -3.91 -7.91
N ALA A 44 -13.60 -5.08 -7.53
CA ALA A 44 -13.17 -5.77 -6.32
C ALA A 44 -11.85 -6.53 -6.50
N GLY A 45 -11.02 -6.55 -5.46
CA GLY A 45 -9.80 -7.37 -5.38
C GLY A 45 -8.68 -6.96 -6.34
N ALA A 46 -8.72 -5.75 -6.89
CA ALA A 46 -7.65 -5.18 -7.71
C ALA A 46 -6.50 -4.67 -6.82
N SER A 47 -5.27 -4.87 -7.26
CA SER A 47 -4.08 -4.30 -6.65
C SER A 47 -3.84 -2.90 -7.22
N VAL A 48 -3.69 -1.92 -6.33
CA VAL A 48 -3.37 -0.54 -6.65
C VAL A 48 -1.97 -0.26 -6.14
N THR A 49 -1.08 0.20 -7.00
CA THR A 49 0.32 0.50 -6.65
C THR A 49 0.68 1.91 -7.11
N PHE A 50 1.22 2.70 -6.19
CA PHE A 50 1.68 4.06 -6.43
C PHE A 50 3.21 4.01 -6.56
N ILE A 51 3.69 4.20 -7.79
CA ILE A 51 5.12 4.23 -8.11
C ILE A 51 5.58 5.68 -8.18
N SER A 52 6.45 6.07 -7.26
CA SER A 52 6.93 7.45 -7.17
C SER A 52 7.81 7.81 -8.37
N THR A 53 7.62 9.01 -8.91
CA THR A 53 8.57 9.61 -9.87
C THR A 53 9.67 10.42 -9.16
N GLU A 54 9.49 10.73 -7.88
CA GLU A 54 10.37 11.58 -7.06
C GLU A 54 11.18 10.80 -6.00
N LYS A 55 11.46 9.50 -6.24
CA LYS A 55 12.20 8.61 -5.31
C LYS A 55 11.56 8.49 -3.91
N GLN A 56 10.24 8.59 -3.81
CA GLN A 56 9.49 8.27 -2.61
C GLN A 56 9.30 6.74 -2.49
N PRO A 57 9.04 6.24 -1.27
CA PRO A 57 8.63 4.85 -1.07
C PRO A 57 7.42 4.47 -1.93
N VAL A 58 7.39 3.24 -2.41
CA VAL A 58 6.21 2.69 -3.09
C VAL A 58 5.11 2.46 -2.07
N ALA A 59 3.90 2.89 -2.40
CA ALA A 59 2.70 2.60 -1.62
C ALA A 59 1.79 1.65 -2.42
N TYR A 60 1.10 0.74 -1.75
CA TYR A 60 0.22 -0.22 -2.41
C TYR A 60 -1.00 -0.53 -1.56
N GLY A 61 -2.05 -1.04 -2.20
CA GLY A 61 -3.29 -1.41 -1.55
C GLY A 61 -4.09 -2.37 -2.42
N ARG A 62 -5.16 -2.95 -1.85
CA ARG A 62 -6.07 -3.83 -2.56
C ARG A 62 -7.49 -3.34 -2.39
N THR A 63 -8.26 -3.33 -3.47
CA THR A 63 -9.66 -2.92 -3.41
C THR A 63 -10.51 -4.00 -2.74
N ASN A 64 -11.45 -3.57 -1.89
CA ASN A 64 -12.42 -4.45 -1.25
C ASN A 64 -13.60 -4.79 -2.19
N GLY A 65 -14.63 -5.48 -1.70
CA GLY A 65 -15.81 -5.86 -2.47
C GLY A 65 -16.58 -4.71 -3.13
N THR A 66 -16.43 -3.49 -2.60
CA THR A 66 -17.07 -2.26 -3.12
C THR A 66 -16.13 -1.43 -4.01
N GLY A 67 -14.92 -1.92 -4.29
CA GLY A 67 -13.92 -1.20 -5.09
C GLY A 67 -13.10 -0.17 -4.31
N VAL A 68 -13.36 0.02 -3.00
CA VAL A 68 -12.61 0.95 -2.14
C VAL A 68 -11.24 0.37 -1.81
N TYR A 69 -10.19 1.18 -1.86
CA TYR A 69 -8.84 0.85 -1.42
C TYR A 69 -8.31 1.85 -0.39
N GLU A 70 -7.39 1.37 0.44
CA GLU A 70 -6.51 2.18 1.28
C GLU A 70 -5.08 1.76 1.00
N LEU A 71 -4.16 2.73 0.91
CA LEU A 71 -2.75 2.43 0.67
C LEU A 71 -1.99 2.24 1.97
N MET A 72 -0.92 1.46 1.87
CA MET A 72 0.10 1.32 2.88
C MET A 72 1.49 1.46 2.27
N THR A 73 2.41 2.01 3.05
CA THR A 73 3.84 2.10 2.78
C THR A 73 4.63 1.31 3.83
N TYR A 74 4.47 1.62 5.12
CA TYR A 74 5.22 0.97 6.20
C TYR A 74 4.32 0.17 7.15
N SER A 75 3.06 0.56 7.30
CA SER A 75 2.08 -0.05 8.19
C SER A 75 0.70 -0.04 7.53
N PRO A 76 -0.17 -1.01 7.83
CA PRO A 76 -1.49 -1.10 7.21
C PRO A 76 -2.26 0.23 7.28
N GLY A 77 -2.65 0.74 6.11
CA GLY A 77 -3.42 1.96 5.96
C GLY A 77 -2.67 3.25 6.32
N ASP A 78 -1.35 3.26 6.49
CA ASP A 78 -0.60 4.50 6.79
C ASP A 78 -0.49 5.46 5.58
N GLY A 79 -0.82 4.97 4.38
CA GLY A 79 -0.90 5.74 3.16
C GLY A 79 0.42 5.81 2.40
N ALA A 80 0.75 7.00 1.88
CA ALA A 80 1.89 7.23 0.99
C ALA A 80 2.63 8.52 1.37
N ALA A 81 3.93 8.60 1.06
CA ALA A 81 4.68 9.83 1.26
C ALA A 81 4.21 10.91 0.27
N ALA A 82 4.31 12.19 0.66
CA ALA A 82 3.96 13.28 -0.24
C ALA A 82 4.86 13.29 -1.49
N GLY A 83 4.26 13.51 -2.66
CA GLY A 83 4.96 13.51 -3.95
C GLY A 83 4.10 13.03 -5.11
N ARG A 84 4.71 12.97 -6.30
CA ARG A 84 4.06 12.51 -7.54
C ARG A 84 4.21 11.01 -7.75
N TYR A 85 3.11 10.37 -8.13
CA TYR A 85 3.06 8.93 -8.37
C TYR A 85 2.38 8.60 -9.70
N SER A 86 2.96 7.64 -10.42
CA SER A 86 2.26 6.88 -11.46
C SER A 86 1.47 5.76 -10.80
N VAL A 87 0.20 5.64 -11.15
CA VAL A 87 -0.70 4.66 -10.52
C VAL A 87 -0.85 3.44 -11.42
N LEU A 88 -0.58 2.27 -10.85
CA LEU A 88 -0.77 0.98 -11.49
C LEU A 88 -1.98 0.29 -10.90
N VAL A 89 -2.81 -0.29 -11.75
CA VAL A 89 -3.97 -1.08 -11.36
C VAL A 89 -3.91 -2.43 -12.07
N THR A 90 -3.93 -3.50 -11.29
CA THR A 90 -3.94 -4.87 -11.82
C THR A 90 -5.02 -5.71 -11.16
N LYS A 91 -5.65 -6.62 -11.92
CA LYS A 91 -6.57 -7.62 -11.39
C LYS A 91 -6.31 -8.93 -12.09
N TYR A 92 -5.48 -9.77 -11.48
CA TYR A 92 -5.22 -11.11 -11.97
C TYR A 92 -6.42 -12.01 -11.68
N LEU A 93 -6.99 -12.61 -12.73
CA LEU A 93 -7.97 -13.70 -12.62
C LEU A 93 -7.19 -15.02 -12.47
N GLY A 94 -6.57 -15.20 -11.31
CA GLY A 94 -6.01 -16.47 -10.84
C GLY A 94 -6.67 -16.80 -9.51
N ASP A 95 -6.97 -18.08 -9.27
CA ASP A 95 -7.69 -18.53 -8.08
C ASP A 95 -7.16 -17.86 -6.82
N ALA A 96 -8.09 -17.38 -6.00
CA ALA A 96 -7.83 -16.78 -4.72
C ALA A 96 -7.20 -17.83 -3.79
N THR A 97 -5.89 -18.03 -3.91
CA THR A 97 -5.07 -18.61 -2.87
C THR A 97 -4.15 -17.50 -2.38
N GLU A 98 -4.67 -16.85 -1.34
CA GLU A 98 -3.89 -16.31 -0.22
C GLU A 98 -3.18 -14.97 -0.43
N SER A 99 -3.89 -13.91 -0.02
CA SER A 99 -3.25 -12.95 0.89
C SER A 99 -3.56 -13.40 2.32
N SER A 100 -2.55 -13.29 3.19
CA SER A 100 -2.60 -13.38 4.66
C SER A 100 -2.28 -14.75 5.26
N GLY A 101 -0.99 -14.95 5.52
CA GLY A 101 -0.45 -16.00 6.38
C GLY A 101 1.04 -15.78 6.57
N VAL A 102 1.42 -14.89 7.51
CA VAL A 102 2.75 -14.93 8.11
C VAL A 102 2.81 -16.18 8.99
N ASP A 103 2.99 -17.33 8.36
CA ASP A 103 3.21 -18.56 9.10
C ASP A 103 4.70 -18.66 9.41
N ALA A 104 4.98 -18.37 10.69
CA ALA A 104 6.23 -18.68 11.33
C ALA A 104 6.57 -20.16 11.13
N ALA A 105 7.59 -20.43 10.32
CA ALA A 105 8.34 -21.68 10.39
C ALA A 105 9.81 -21.40 10.07
N HIS A 106 10.58 -21.07 11.11
CA HIS A 106 11.99 -21.42 11.13
C HIS A 106 12.11 -22.95 11.08
N GLY A 107 12.87 -23.46 10.10
CA GLY A 107 13.40 -24.82 10.16
C GLY A 107 13.30 -25.60 8.86
N ALA A 108 14.22 -25.36 7.92
CA ALA A 108 14.62 -26.36 6.94
C ALA A 108 16.09 -26.14 6.54
N ASP A 109 16.94 -26.92 7.21
CA ASP A 109 18.30 -27.36 6.88
C ASP A 109 18.87 -26.98 5.49
N PRO A 110 20.04 -26.31 5.41
CA PRO A 110 20.66 -25.88 4.15
C PRO A 110 21.34 -27.01 3.36
N THR A 111 21.22 -28.30 3.76
CA THR A 111 21.99 -29.41 3.14
C THR A 111 21.20 -30.32 2.20
N LYS A 112 19.94 -30.02 1.87
CA LYS A 112 19.19 -30.85 0.91
C LYS A 112 19.20 -30.26 -0.50
N ASN A 113 20.15 -30.79 -1.27
CA ASN A 113 20.27 -30.76 -2.72
C ASN A 113 18.91 -30.93 -3.41
N TYR A 114 18.46 -29.89 -4.12
CA TYR A 114 17.21 -29.90 -4.88
C TYR A 114 17.43 -30.68 -6.17
N ASP A 115 17.16 -31.99 -6.12
CA ASP A 115 17.19 -32.86 -7.29
C ASP A 115 16.14 -32.36 -8.30
N SER A 116 16.63 -31.86 -9.42
CA SER A 116 15.85 -31.27 -10.49
C SER A 116 15.17 -32.36 -11.31
N ASN A 117 14.18 -33.07 -10.75
CA ASN A 117 13.28 -33.91 -11.55
C ASN A 117 11.98 -34.34 -10.83
N SER A 118 11.27 -33.41 -10.20
CA SER A 118 9.87 -33.66 -9.80
C SER A 118 8.93 -33.14 -10.89
N GLY A 119 8.32 -34.07 -11.62
CA GLY A 119 7.41 -33.80 -12.74
C GLY A 119 6.25 -32.88 -12.35
N HIS A 120 6.14 -31.75 -13.06
CA HIS A 120 4.91 -31.00 -13.18
C HIS A 120 4.35 -31.23 -14.59
N ASP A 121 3.63 -32.32 -14.71
CA ASP A 121 2.84 -32.64 -15.88
C ASP A 121 1.78 -31.54 -16.06
N ALA A 122 1.85 -30.86 -17.20
CA ALA A 122 0.81 -30.02 -17.79
C ALA A 122 0.12 -28.97 -16.87
N ARG A 123 0.89 -28.08 -16.22
CA ARG A 123 0.31 -26.76 -15.90
C ARG A 123 0.29 -25.92 -17.16
N ALA A 124 -0.78 -26.11 -17.93
CA ALA A 124 -1.20 -25.23 -19.00
C ALA A 124 -0.86 -23.80 -18.62
N THR A 125 -0.23 -23.10 -19.55
CA THR A 125 -0.02 -21.65 -19.58
C THR A 125 -1.34 -20.95 -19.25
N GLN A 126 -1.65 -20.81 -17.95
CA GLN A 126 -2.68 -19.92 -17.46
C GLN A 126 -2.15 -18.52 -17.71
N LYS A 127 -2.36 -18.09 -18.95
CA LYS A 127 -2.28 -16.71 -19.40
C LYS A 127 -3.15 -15.94 -18.42
N THR A 128 -2.55 -15.39 -17.37
CA THR A 128 -3.24 -14.64 -16.33
C THR A 128 -4.06 -13.57 -17.02
N LYS A 129 -5.36 -13.81 -17.16
CA LYS A 129 -6.25 -12.89 -17.85
C LYS A 129 -6.40 -11.70 -16.90
N ASN A 130 -5.66 -10.63 -17.16
CA ASN A 130 -5.84 -9.39 -16.41
C ASN A 130 -7.20 -8.83 -16.80
N ALA A 131 -8.10 -8.68 -15.82
CA ALA A 131 -9.41 -8.08 -16.05
C ALA A 131 -9.31 -6.56 -16.31
N ILE A 132 -8.14 -5.97 -16.04
CA ILE A 132 -7.82 -4.56 -16.28
C ILE A 132 -6.98 -4.42 -17.56
N PRO A 133 -7.23 -3.41 -18.42
CA PRO A 133 -6.42 -3.19 -19.61
C PRO A 133 -4.93 -3.04 -19.29
N ALA A 134 -4.07 -3.67 -20.11
CA ALA A 134 -2.63 -3.76 -19.84
C ALA A 134 -1.93 -2.41 -19.68
N LYS A 135 -2.49 -1.33 -20.25
CA LYS A 135 -1.94 0.03 -20.15
C LYS A 135 -1.87 0.52 -18.68
N TYR A 136 -2.81 0.12 -17.83
CA TYR A 136 -2.83 0.48 -16.41
C TYR A 136 -1.92 -0.41 -15.55
N ALA A 137 -1.40 -1.51 -16.09
CA ALA A 137 -0.54 -2.43 -15.36
C ALA A 137 0.96 -2.08 -15.44
N LYS A 138 1.33 -1.07 -16.24
CA LYS A 138 2.73 -0.70 -16.47
C LYS A 138 2.97 0.79 -16.26
N VAL A 139 4.10 1.13 -15.68
CA VAL A 139 4.49 2.51 -15.36
C VAL A 139 4.67 3.37 -16.62
N ASP A 140 5.17 2.79 -17.71
CA ASP A 140 5.46 3.53 -18.93
C ASP A 140 4.21 3.84 -19.78
N THR A 141 3.09 3.15 -19.50
CA THR A 141 1.88 3.25 -20.32
C THR A 141 0.64 3.69 -19.55
N THR A 142 0.73 3.75 -18.21
CA THR A 142 -0.42 4.14 -17.39
C THR A 142 -0.70 5.63 -17.60
N PRO A 143 -1.94 6.02 -17.93
CA PRO A 143 -2.32 7.42 -17.98
C PRO A 143 -2.63 7.98 -16.57
N LEU A 144 -2.62 7.14 -15.54
CA LEU A 144 -3.00 7.54 -14.18
C LEU A 144 -1.80 8.14 -13.45
N SER A 145 -1.92 9.40 -13.05
CA SER A 145 -0.94 10.11 -12.25
C SER A 145 -1.65 10.91 -11.17
N VAL A 146 -1.11 10.89 -9.95
CA VAL A 146 -1.68 11.56 -8.79
C VAL A 146 -0.59 12.26 -7.96
N MET A 147 -0.99 13.30 -7.23
CA MET A 147 -0.16 14.04 -6.31
C MET A 147 -0.65 13.78 -4.90
N VAL A 148 0.19 13.20 -4.05
CA VAL A 148 -0.10 13.05 -2.62
C VAL A 148 0.39 14.31 -1.90
N GLU A 149 -0.53 14.98 -1.21
CA GLU A 149 -0.25 16.23 -0.48
C GLU A 149 0.01 15.96 0.99
N ALA A 150 0.88 16.80 1.57
CA ALA A 150 1.13 16.80 3.00
C ALA A 150 -0.10 17.40 3.72
N GLY A 151 -0.92 16.54 4.34
CA GLY A 151 -2.08 16.95 5.12
C GLY A 151 -3.38 17.17 4.33
N GLY A 152 -3.43 16.80 3.05
CA GLY A 152 -4.67 16.77 2.26
C GLY A 152 -5.49 15.49 2.48
N ASP A 153 -6.75 15.48 2.03
CA ASP A 153 -7.64 14.31 2.11
C ASP A 153 -7.16 13.12 1.29
N ASN A 154 -6.33 13.37 0.26
CA ASN A 154 -5.65 12.35 -0.57
C ASN A 154 -6.59 11.19 -0.99
N LYS A 155 -7.81 11.56 -1.41
CA LYS A 155 -8.82 10.65 -1.91
C LYS A 155 -8.79 10.63 -3.44
N PHE A 156 -8.44 9.49 -4.03
CA PHE A 156 -8.28 9.35 -5.48
C PHE A 156 -9.20 8.27 -6.04
N ASP A 157 -10.27 8.69 -6.72
CA ASP A 157 -11.15 7.76 -7.42
C ASP A 157 -10.60 7.47 -8.83
N LEU A 158 -10.29 6.20 -9.09
CA LEU A 158 -9.62 5.71 -10.30
C LEU A 158 -10.64 5.07 -11.23
N GLU A 159 -10.92 5.74 -12.34
CA GLU A 159 -11.78 5.23 -13.41
C GLU A 159 -10.93 4.57 -14.51
N ILE A 160 -11.15 3.27 -14.71
CA ILE A 160 -10.49 2.46 -15.72
C ILE A 160 -11.37 2.42 -16.97
N LYS A 161 -10.75 2.68 -18.13
CA LYS A 161 -11.40 2.75 -19.45
C LYS A 161 -10.79 1.76 -20.44
#